data_AF-A0A0R2GY17-F1
#
_entry.id   AF-A0A0R2GY17-F1
#
_cell.length_a   1.000
_cell.length_b   1.000
_cell.length_c   1.000
_cell.angle_alpha   90.00
_cell.angle_beta   90.00
_cell.angle_gamma   90.00
#
_symmetry.space_group_name_H-M   'P 1'
#
loop_
_entity.id
_entity.type
_entity.pdbx_description
1 polymer ?
#
loop_
_entity_poly.entity_id
_entity_poly.type
_entity_poly.pdbx_seq_one_letter_code
_entity_poly.pdbx_strand_id
1 'polypeptide(L)'
;MASYEEVYAKLVKDSQIKAYLAETNMTVKAKKEFLMYVIVQTLKRGSVVRAASTDFPQDYVVIDIESTGLDKNTDEVIQLSGIKYHNDKQIEQFDTLVHPKQQVSGFISNLTGISSQMLENTPEFHEVASNYRAFIGNYPIIGHNIISFDIPFLEEKGMTFSDNRLIDTFQLAKVKKLPTEKFSLPILKKYFDVHNRSHNSLNDCKTTAVVYQHLATDDLASELVKKHHKSIFEHQKVTVYGTFEGKSNSDMQQLVIKYGGQVMCKLDQEVDVFIDGESLNNSADAELSAEEKKAYRISKKYNHLKIINGEEMIKKLGKLESEPWQQVGNEATG
;
A
#
# COMPACT_ATOMS: atom_id res chain seq x y z
N MET A 1 -20.30 23.16 8.50
CA MET A 1 -19.81 21.84 8.96
C MET A 1 -20.84 20.79 8.57
N ALA A 2 -20.43 19.55 8.26
CA ALA A 2 -21.36 18.52 7.84
C ALA A 2 -21.97 18.04 9.14
N SER A 3 -23.28 17.98 9.24
CA SER A 3 -23.89 17.59 10.49
C SER A 3 -23.56 16.12 10.78
N TYR A 4 -23.62 15.74 12.05
CA TYR A 4 -23.44 14.34 12.45
C TYR A 4 -24.36 13.42 11.64
N GLU A 5 -25.60 13.85 11.43
CA GLU A 5 -26.64 13.16 10.69
C GLU A 5 -26.29 12.97 9.21
N GLU A 6 -25.67 13.97 8.56
CA GLU A 6 -25.25 13.89 7.16
C GLU A 6 -24.10 12.88 6.96
N VAL A 7 -23.13 12.87 7.87
CA VAL A 7 -21.98 11.94 7.81
C VAL A 7 -22.42 10.51 8.14
N TYR A 8 -23.27 10.35 9.17
CA TYR A 8 -23.87 9.08 9.51
C TYR A 8 -24.65 8.50 8.32
N ALA A 9 -25.49 9.31 7.67
CA ALA A 9 -26.29 8.88 6.52
C ALA A 9 -25.44 8.44 5.31
N LYS A 10 -24.23 9.00 5.14
CA LYS A 10 -23.27 8.57 4.11
C LYS A 10 -22.54 7.28 4.49
N LEU A 11 -22.00 7.20 5.71
CA LEU A 11 -21.26 6.01 6.17
C LEU A 11 -22.14 4.77 6.25
N VAL A 12 -23.40 4.93 6.64
CA VAL A 12 -24.37 3.82 6.65
C VAL A 12 -24.77 3.41 5.24
N LYS A 13 -24.52 4.22 4.20
CA LYS A 13 -24.75 3.86 2.80
C LYS A 13 -23.53 3.22 2.13
N ASP A 14 -22.34 3.41 2.69
CA ASP A 14 -21.08 2.84 2.20
C ASP A 14 -21.12 1.31 2.19
N SER A 15 -20.82 0.70 1.04
CA SER A 15 -20.95 -0.74 0.84
C SER A 15 -19.96 -1.56 1.68
N GLN A 16 -18.76 -1.03 1.93
CA GLN A 16 -17.75 -1.73 2.72
C GLN A 16 -18.05 -1.64 4.21
N ILE A 17 -18.49 -0.47 4.69
CA ILE A 17 -18.93 -0.32 6.09
C ILE A 17 -20.19 -1.15 6.35
N LYS A 18 -21.14 -1.21 5.40
CA LYS A 18 -22.30 -2.11 5.50
C LYS A 18 -21.88 -3.57 5.58
N ALA A 19 -20.99 -4.02 4.69
CA ALA A 19 -20.49 -5.39 4.70
C ALA A 19 -19.80 -5.70 6.04
N TYR A 20 -18.91 -4.83 6.49
CA TYR A 20 -18.23 -4.95 7.78
C TYR A 20 -19.21 -5.02 8.97
N LEU A 21 -20.20 -4.13 9.02
CA LEU A 21 -21.21 -4.13 10.08
C LEU A 21 -22.16 -5.33 10.01
N ALA A 22 -22.35 -5.94 8.83
CA ALA A 22 -23.16 -7.13 8.65
C ALA A 22 -22.40 -8.42 9.00
N GLU A 23 -21.12 -8.49 8.64
CA GLU A 23 -20.24 -9.66 8.81
C GLU A 23 -19.65 -9.76 10.23
N THR A 24 -19.63 -8.65 10.98
CA THR A 24 -19.15 -8.64 12.36
C THR A 24 -20.27 -9.01 13.34
N ASN A 25 -19.97 -9.98 14.21
CA ASN A 25 -20.86 -10.39 15.31
C ASN A 25 -20.85 -9.40 16.49
N MET A 26 -20.71 -8.11 16.18
CA MET A 26 -20.64 -7.04 17.16
C MET A 26 -22.01 -6.78 17.79
N THR A 27 -22.02 -6.46 19.08
CA THR A 27 -23.22 -5.97 19.75
C THR A 27 -23.68 -4.64 19.15
N VAL A 28 -24.98 -4.32 19.28
CA VAL A 28 -25.54 -3.04 18.80
C VAL A 28 -24.76 -1.84 19.36
N LYS A 29 -24.32 -1.93 20.63
CA LYS A 29 -23.49 -0.91 21.29
C LYS A 29 -22.13 -0.76 20.62
N ALA A 30 -21.43 -1.87 20.36
CA ALA A 30 -20.12 -1.85 19.72
C ALA A 30 -20.20 -1.33 18.27
N LYS A 31 -21.23 -1.70 17.50
CA LYS A 31 -21.47 -1.16 16.15
C LYS A 31 -21.66 0.37 16.20
N LYS A 32 -22.39 0.86 17.20
CA LYS A 32 -22.62 2.30 17.42
C LYS A 32 -21.34 3.03 17.83
N GLU A 33 -20.50 2.43 18.68
CA GLU A 33 -19.20 2.98 19.07
C GLU A 33 -18.22 3.03 17.89
N PHE A 34 -18.18 2.00 17.06
CA PHE A 34 -17.38 1.98 15.83
C PHE A 34 -17.84 3.06 14.84
N LEU A 35 -19.14 3.13 14.54
CA LEU A 35 -19.70 4.19 13.71
C LEU A 35 -19.40 5.57 14.29
N MET A 36 -19.53 5.75 15.61
CA MET A 36 -19.22 7.01 16.29
C MET A 36 -17.74 7.37 16.15
N TYR A 37 -16.85 6.41 16.31
CA TYR A 37 -15.43 6.60 16.10
C TYR A 37 -15.14 7.04 14.66
N VAL A 38 -15.65 6.32 13.66
CA VAL A 38 -15.49 6.67 12.23
C VAL A 38 -16.05 8.07 11.94
N ILE A 39 -17.22 8.41 12.48
CA ILE A 39 -17.84 9.74 12.34
C ILE A 39 -16.98 10.83 12.98
N VAL A 40 -16.50 10.64 14.21
CA VAL A 40 -15.64 11.62 14.89
C VAL A 40 -14.35 11.84 14.11
N GLN A 41 -13.74 10.78 13.57
CA GLN A 41 -12.56 10.92 12.71
C GLN A 41 -12.89 11.63 11.39
N THR A 42 -14.04 11.32 10.78
CA THR A 42 -14.51 11.94 9.54
C THR A 42 -14.85 13.42 9.74
N LEU A 43 -15.47 13.80 10.85
CA LEU A 43 -15.81 15.19 11.19
C LEU A 43 -14.57 16.02 11.57
N LYS A 44 -13.62 15.45 12.32
CA LYS A 44 -12.30 16.08 12.57
C LYS A 44 -11.54 16.35 11.28
N ARG A 45 -11.69 15.49 10.27
CA ARG A 45 -11.18 15.70 8.90
C ARG A 45 -12.03 16.72 8.14
N GLY A 46 -13.36 16.70 8.28
CA GLY A 46 -14.30 17.61 7.63
C GLY A 46 -14.11 19.10 7.98
N SER A 47 -13.58 19.43 9.15
CA SER A 47 -13.19 20.80 9.51
C SER A 47 -11.89 21.27 8.83
N VAL A 48 -11.07 20.34 8.33
CA VAL A 48 -9.87 20.62 7.51
C VAL A 48 -10.21 20.54 6.01
N VAL A 49 -11.13 19.65 5.62
CA VAL A 49 -11.50 19.32 4.23
C VAL A 49 -12.54 20.27 3.63
N ARG A 50 -13.32 21.02 4.43
CA ARG A 50 -14.31 21.97 3.86
C ARG A 50 -13.70 23.13 3.07
N ALA A 51 -12.39 23.32 3.14
CA ALA A 51 -11.65 24.26 2.31
C ALA A 51 -11.14 23.64 0.98
N ALA A 52 -11.35 22.35 0.71
CA ALA A 52 -10.67 21.66 -0.40
C ALA A 52 -11.44 20.50 -1.07
N SER A 53 -12.78 20.48 -1.05
CA SER A 53 -13.54 19.47 -1.81
C SER A 53 -13.95 20.02 -3.19
N THR A 54 -13.11 19.85 -4.22
CA THR A 54 -13.53 19.80 -5.65
C THR A 54 -12.46 19.46 -6.71
N ASP A 55 -11.18 19.16 -6.39
CA ASP A 55 -10.17 19.30 -7.48
C ASP A 55 -8.99 18.30 -7.44
N PHE A 56 -9.22 16.98 -7.38
CA PHE A 56 -8.14 16.00 -7.66
C PHE A 56 -8.28 15.49 -9.10
N PRO A 57 -7.37 15.84 -10.02
CA PRO A 57 -7.45 15.38 -11.41
C PRO A 57 -7.23 13.87 -11.53
N GLN A 58 -7.99 13.22 -12.41
CA GLN A 58 -7.80 11.81 -12.78
C GLN A 58 -6.95 11.65 -14.06
N ASP A 59 -6.73 12.75 -14.77
CA ASP A 59 -5.85 12.88 -15.92
C ASP A 59 -4.64 13.71 -15.48
N TYR A 60 -3.48 13.08 -15.38
CA TYR A 60 -2.28 13.69 -14.82
C TYR A 60 -1.02 12.97 -15.28
N VAL A 61 0.13 13.58 -15.01
CA VAL A 61 1.44 12.95 -15.16
C VAL A 61 2.13 12.92 -13.80
N VAL A 62 2.63 11.75 -13.41
CA VAL A 62 3.52 11.62 -12.27
C VAL A 62 4.95 11.74 -12.77
N ILE A 63 5.79 12.53 -12.12
CA ILE A 63 7.21 12.64 -12.45
C ILE A 63 8.09 12.47 -11.21
N ASP A 64 9.32 12.05 -11.45
CA ASP A 64 10.39 11.93 -10.46
C ASP A 64 11.74 11.93 -11.20
N ILE A 65 12.80 12.45 -10.56
CA ILE A 65 14.15 12.50 -11.13
C ILE A 65 15.19 11.88 -10.19
N GLU A 66 16.25 11.31 -10.78
CA GLU A 66 17.49 11.04 -10.05
C GLU A 66 18.56 12.02 -10.50
N SER A 67 19.44 12.43 -9.59
CA SER A 67 20.51 13.41 -9.83
C SER A 67 21.84 13.01 -9.18
N THR A 68 22.93 13.67 -9.57
CA THR A 68 24.26 13.49 -8.98
C THR A 68 24.39 14.04 -7.55
N GLY A 69 23.35 14.69 -7.04
CA GLY A 69 23.31 15.32 -5.72
C GLY A 69 22.04 16.17 -5.55
N LEU A 70 22.01 17.04 -4.54
CA LEU A 70 20.81 17.79 -4.15
C LEU A 70 20.83 19.27 -4.56
N ASP A 71 21.96 19.80 -5.04
CA ASP A 71 22.09 21.20 -5.41
C ASP A 71 21.78 21.40 -6.90
N LYS A 72 20.61 21.96 -7.19
CA LYS A 72 20.16 22.24 -8.57
C LYS A 72 21.15 23.04 -9.43
N ASN A 73 21.99 23.88 -8.80
CA ASN A 73 22.93 24.74 -9.52
C ASN A 73 24.17 23.97 -9.98
N THR A 74 24.63 23.00 -9.18
CA THR A 74 25.91 22.30 -9.42
C THR A 74 25.73 20.84 -9.84
N ASP A 75 24.66 20.19 -9.40
CA ASP A 75 24.37 18.79 -9.69
C ASP A 75 23.58 18.63 -11.00
N GLU A 76 23.62 17.42 -11.55
CA GLU A 76 23.08 17.08 -12.86
C GLU A 76 22.04 15.96 -12.75
N VAL A 77 21.05 15.97 -13.64
CA VAL A 77 20.04 14.91 -13.73
C VAL A 77 20.66 13.69 -14.40
N ILE A 78 20.45 12.50 -13.83
CA ILE A 78 20.94 11.22 -14.34
C ILE A 78 19.83 10.23 -14.71
N GLN A 79 18.59 10.49 -14.29
CA GLN A 79 17.40 9.77 -14.75
C GLN A 79 16.18 10.70 -14.77
N LEU A 80 15.40 10.65 -15.86
CA LEU A 80 14.11 11.32 -15.99
C LEU A 80 13.02 10.27 -16.15
N SER A 81 12.07 10.24 -15.20
CA SER A 81 10.94 9.33 -15.25
C SER A 81 9.62 10.07 -15.17
N GLY A 82 8.65 9.59 -15.94
CA GLY A 82 7.27 10.01 -15.79
C GLY A 82 6.26 8.98 -16.26
N ILE A 83 5.08 9.00 -15.67
CA ILE A 83 3.97 8.10 -16.00
C ILE A 83 2.71 8.93 -16.20
N LYS A 84 2.11 8.82 -17.38
CA LYS A 84 0.88 9.52 -17.72
C LYS A 84 -0.33 8.64 -17.42
N TYR A 85 -1.32 9.25 -16.79
CA TYR A 85 -2.57 8.61 -16.41
C TYR A 85 -3.74 9.30 -17.11
N HIS A 86 -4.70 8.49 -17.54
CA HIS A 86 -6.03 8.94 -17.98
C HIS A 86 -7.08 8.14 -17.23
N ASN A 87 -8.00 8.83 -16.54
CA ASN A 87 -8.95 8.23 -15.60
C ASN A 87 -8.27 7.28 -14.60
N ASP A 88 -7.19 7.74 -13.94
CA ASP A 88 -6.38 6.97 -12.98
C ASP A 88 -5.72 5.69 -13.53
N LYS A 89 -5.77 5.47 -14.85
CA LYS A 89 -5.12 4.33 -15.52
C LYS A 89 -3.88 4.78 -16.26
N GLN A 90 -2.77 4.10 -16.04
CA GLN A 90 -1.53 4.35 -16.77
C GLN A 90 -1.77 4.13 -18.27
N ILE A 91 -1.45 5.13 -19.08
CA ILE A 91 -1.57 5.10 -20.55
C ILE A 91 -0.22 5.21 -21.27
N GLU A 92 0.76 5.84 -20.63
CA GLU A 92 2.06 6.11 -21.24
C GLU A 92 3.14 6.22 -20.15
N GLN A 93 4.38 5.90 -20.50
CA GLN A 93 5.53 6.01 -19.62
C GLN A 93 6.72 6.61 -20.39
N PHE A 94 7.46 7.47 -19.72
CA PHE A 94 8.76 8.00 -20.13
C PHE A 94 9.79 7.60 -19.08
N ASP A 95 10.90 7.00 -19.48
CA ASP A 95 12.00 6.64 -18.58
C ASP A 95 13.30 6.67 -19.39
N THR A 96 14.22 7.55 -19.04
CA THR A 96 15.53 7.64 -19.70
C THR A 96 16.61 7.97 -18.70
N LEU A 97 17.77 7.33 -18.88
CA LEU A 97 19.01 7.79 -18.27
C LEU A 97 19.54 9.00 -19.04
N VAL A 98 20.30 9.83 -18.34
CA VAL A 98 20.86 11.09 -18.85
C VAL A 98 22.34 11.16 -18.53
N HIS A 99 23.17 11.49 -19.51
CA HIS A 99 24.61 11.63 -19.32
C HIS A 99 24.95 12.92 -18.55
N PRO A 100 25.56 12.82 -17.36
CA PRO A 100 26.07 13.96 -16.63
C PRO A 100 27.48 14.32 -17.12
N LYS A 101 27.86 15.59 -17.04
CA LYS A 101 29.23 16.05 -17.30
C LYS A 101 30.19 15.62 -16.19
N GLN A 102 29.68 15.50 -14.96
CA GLN A 102 30.45 15.07 -13.80
C GLN A 102 30.27 13.57 -13.53
N GLN A 103 31.31 12.93 -13.00
CA GLN A 103 31.20 11.54 -12.58
C GLN A 103 30.23 11.38 -11.41
N VAL A 104 29.41 10.34 -11.48
CA VAL A 104 28.52 9.95 -10.39
C VAL A 104 29.36 9.41 -9.24
N SER A 105 29.19 9.98 -8.04
CA SER A 105 29.91 9.50 -6.85
C SER A 105 29.49 8.07 -6.49
N GLY A 106 30.36 7.35 -5.77
CA GLY A 106 30.03 6.01 -5.27
C GLY A 106 28.81 6.00 -4.32
N PHE A 107 28.60 7.08 -3.56
CA PHE A 107 27.42 7.24 -2.72
C PHE A 107 26.13 7.28 -3.56
N ILE A 108 26.09 8.12 -4.60
CA ILE A 108 24.92 8.23 -5.48
C ILE A 108 24.71 6.93 -6.25
N SER A 109 25.78 6.33 -6.78
CA SER A 109 25.69 5.04 -7.47
C SER A 109 25.10 3.94 -6.58
N ASN A 110 25.47 3.91 -5.30
CA ASN A 110 24.90 2.95 -4.34
C ASN A 110 23.45 3.26 -3.99
N LEU A 111 23.11 4.55 -3.87
CA LEU A 111 21.76 5.01 -3.56
C LEU A 111 20.79 4.67 -4.69
N THR A 112 21.10 5.11 -5.91
CA THR A 112 20.20 5.02 -7.08
C THR A 112 20.36 3.72 -7.86
N GLY A 113 21.53 3.07 -7.75
CA GLY A 113 21.91 1.94 -8.59
C GLY A 113 22.38 2.31 -9.99
N ILE A 114 22.52 3.60 -10.28
CA ILE A 114 22.99 4.10 -11.58
C ILE A 114 24.50 4.31 -11.47
N SER A 115 25.27 3.47 -12.17
CA SER A 115 26.72 3.62 -12.24
C SER A 115 27.13 4.55 -13.39
N SER A 116 28.30 5.18 -13.29
CA SER A 116 28.86 5.98 -14.40
C SER A 116 28.94 5.19 -15.71
N GLN A 117 29.20 3.88 -15.64
CA GLN A 117 29.26 3.01 -16.82
C GLN A 117 27.91 2.87 -17.52
N MET A 118 26.79 2.91 -16.77
CA MET A 118 25.44 2.91 -17.37
C MET A 118 25.14 4.21 -18.13
N LEU A 119 25.85 5.30 -17.82
CA LEU A 119 25.63 6.63 -18.37
C LEU A 119 26.55 6.97 -19.55
N GLU A 120 27.60 6.18 -19.83
CA GLU A 120 28.62 6.51 -20.84
C GLU A 120 28.07 6.78 -22.25
N ASN A 121 26.98 6.12 -22.64
CA ASN A 121 26.38 6.22 -23.98
C ASN A 121 24.90 6.66 -23.94
N THR A 122 24.48 7.29 -22.85
CA THR A 122 23.13 7.84 -22.71
C THR A 122 23.08 9.26 -23.28
N PRO A 123 21.91 9.75 -23.73
CA PRO A 123 21.79 11.12 -24.24
C PRO A 123 22.08 12.16 -23.16
N GLU A 124 22.58 13.33 -23.56
CA GLU A 124 22.66 14.49 -22.69
C GLU A 124 21.27 15.05 -22.36
N PHE A 125 21.16 15.81 -21.26
CA PHE A 125 19.88 16.36 -20.82
C PHE A 125 19.16 17.17 -21.90
N HIS A 126 19.90 17.99 -22.65
CA HIS A 126 19.34 18.87 -23.67
C HIS A 126 18.74 18.09 -24.86
N GLU A 127 19.20 16.86 -25.11
CA GLU A 127 18.70 15.99 -26.18
C GLU A 127 17.34 15.36 -25.82
N VAL A 128 17.08 15.16 -24.52
CA VAL A 128 15.83 14.53 -24.03
C VAL A 128 14.83 15.53 -23.45
N ALA A 129 15.26 16.72 -23.05
CA ALA A 129 14.42 17.70 -22.35
C ALA A 129 13.16 18.09 -23.15
N SER A 130 13.29 18.31 -24.46
CA SER A 130 12.14 18.65 -25.31
C SER A 130 11.13 17.50 -25.42
N ASN A 131 11.61 16.27 -25.55
CA ASN A 131 10.75 15.08 -25.60
C ASN A 131 10.05 14.85 -24.27
N TYR A 132 10.76 15.05 -23.16
CA TYR A 132 10.20 14.94 -21.82
C TYR A 132 9.15 16.02 -21.54
N ARG A 133 9.41 17.28 -21.96
CA ARG A 133 8.43 18.36 -21.85
C ARG A 133 7.18 18.10 -22.70
N ALA A 134 7.35 17.57 -23.91
CA ALA A 134 6.25 17.20 -24.79
C ALA A 134 5.42 16.04 -24.21
N PHE A 135 6.09 15.05 -23.60
CA PHE A 135 5.44 13.96 -22.86
C PHE A 135 4.57 14.51 -21.73
N ILE A 136 5.08 15.45 -20.92
CA ILE A 136 4.33 16.08 -19.82
C ILE A 136 3.13 16.89 -20.34
N GLY A 137 3.30 17.64 -21.44
CA GLY A 137 2.23 18.47 -22.02
C GLY A 137 1.65 19.47 -21.01
N ASN A 138 0.34 19.70 -21.05
CA ASN A 138 -0.36 20.59 -20.11
C ASN A 138 -1.07 19.83 -18.98
N TYR A 139 -0.70 18.56 -18.77
CA TYR A 139 -1.30 17.76 -17.70
C TYR A 139 -0.90 18.31 -16.33
N PRO A 140 -1.77 18.22 -15.30
CA PRO A 140 -1.36 18.36 -13.92
C PRO A 140 -0.18 17.44 -13.61
N ILE A 141 0.83 17.97 -12.93
CA ILE A 141 2.04 17.24 -12.57
C ILE A 141 1.95 16.84 -11.10
N ILE A 142 2.18 15.56 -10.83
CA ILE A 142 2.16 14.97 -9.51
C ILE A 142 3.56 14.45 -9.20
N GLY A 143 4.02 14.70 -7.98
CA GLY A 143 5.29 14.14 -7.50
C GLY A 143 5.34 14.09 -5.98
N HIS A 144 6.45 13.65 -5.42
CA HIS A 144 6.64 13.58 -3.98
C HIS A 144 7.78 14.51 -3.55
N ASN A 145 7.47 15.55 -2.76
CA ASN A 145 8.38 16.66 -2.47
C ASN A 145 8.80 17.45 -3.73
N ILE A 146 8.01 17.32 -4.79
CA ILE A 146 8.28 17.84 -6.14
C ILE A 146 8.40 19.36 -6.21
N ILE A 147 7.67 20.10 -5.37
CA ILE A 147 7.71 21.57 -5.32
C ILE A 147 9.07 22.05 -4.76
N SER A 148 9.69 21.25 -3.89
CA SER A 148 10.95 21.60 -3.23
C SER A 148 12.19 21.01 -3.91
N PHE A 149 12.01 20.04 -4.81
CA PHE A 149 13.13 19.33 -5.43
C PHE A 149 13.03 19.30 -6.96
N ASP A 150 12.26 18.39 -7.55
CA ASP A 150 12.33 18.08 -8.98
C ASP A 150 12.00 19.29 -9.87
N ILE A 151 10.95 20.05 -9.55
CA ILE A 151 10.53 21.20 -10.37
C ILE A 151 11.61 22.29 -10.35
N PRO A 152 12.08 22.80 -9.18
CA PRO A 152 13.20 23.74 -9.14
C PRO A 152 14.46 23.22 -9.84
N PHE A 153 14.73 21.91 -9.76
CA PHE A 153 15.90 21.30 -10.40
C PHE A 153 15.78 21.33 -11.92
N LEU A 154 14.63 20.95 -12.47
CA LEU A 154 14.36 20.95 -13.90
C LEU A 154 14.24 22.37 -14.48
N GLU A 155 13.67 23.31 -13.73
CA GLU A 155 13.61 24.72 -14.12
C GLU A 155 15.00 25.36 -14.21
N GLU A 156 15.92 25.01 -13.30
CA GLU A 156 17.32 25.44 -13.36
C GLU A 156 18.03 24.92 -14.64
N LYS A 157 17.56 23.80 -15.19
CA LYS A 157 18.06 23.25 -16.47
C LYS A 157 17.30 23.78 -17.70
N GLY A 158 16.48 24.81 -17.52
CA GLY A 158 15.80 25.51 -18.62
C GLY A 158 14.44 24.93 -19.02
N MET A 159 13.85 24.02 -18.22
CA MET A 159 12.46 23.60 -18.43
C MET A 159 11.48 24.63 -17.82
N THR A 160 10.22 24.61 -18.26
CA THR A 160 9.18 25.50 -17.71
C THR A 160 7.88 24.74 -17.49
N PHE A 161 7.31 24.93 -16.31
CA PHE A 161 6.08 24.25 -15.85
C PHE A 161 5.00 25.24 -15.39
N SER A 162 5.09 26.52 -15.77
CA SER A 162 4.16 27.58 -15.38
C SER A 162 2.69 27.30 -15.73
N ASP A 163 2.47 26.53 -16.79
CA ASP A 163 1.14 26.18 -17.29
C ASP A 163 0.61 24.88 -16.67
N ASN A 164 1.43 24.18 -15.87
CA ASN A 164 1.08 22.93 -15.24
C ASN A 164 0.64 23.17 -13.79
N ARG A 165 -0.49 22.59 -13.42
CA ARG A 165 -0.88 22.51 -12.01
C ARG A 165 0.02 21.50 -11.29
N LEU A 166 0.70 21.93 -10.22
CA LEU A 166 1.56 21.05 -9.41
C LEU A 166 0.82 20.48 -8.20
N ILE A 167 0.96 19.18 -7.96
CA ILE A 167 0.41 18.47 -6.81
C ILE A 167 1.53 17.70 -6.11
N ASP A 168 1.85 18.13 -4.89
CA ASP A 168 2.86 17.48 -4.07
C ASP A 168 2.23 16.51 -3.07
N THR A 169 2.47 15.21 -3.27
CA THR A 169 1.93 14.15 -2.40
C THR A 169 2.49 14.19 -0.98
N PHE A 170 3.68 14.76 -0.76
CA PHE A 170 4.22 14.97 0.59
C PHE A 170 3.40 15.99 1.37
N GLN A 171 3.06 17.12 0.73
CA GLN A 171 2.20 18.13 1.32
C GLN A 171 0.77 17.62 1.47
N LEU A 172 0.27 16.89 0.48
CA LEU A 172 -1.06 16.29 0.53
C LEU A 172 -1.19 15.29 1.69
N ALA A 173 -0.19 14.42 1.89
CA ALA A 173 -0.17 13.46 3.00
C ALA A 173 -0.19 14.15 4.38
N LYS A 174 0.56 15.26 4.52
CA LYS A 174 0.53 16.12 5.73
C LYS A 174 -0.85 16.70 5.97
N VAL A 175 -1.48 17.29 4.94
CA VAL A 175 -2.80 17.92 5.02
C VAL A 175 -3.88 16.88 5.37
N LYS A 176 -3.80 15.68 4.77
CA LYS A 176 -4.71 14.55 5.07
C LYS A 176 -4.44 13.92 6.44
N LYS A 177 -3.34 14.27 7.12
CA LYS A 177 -2.95 13.78 8.44
C LYS A 177 -2.94 12.25 8.50
N LEU A 178 -2.23 11.63 7.55
CA LEU A 178 -2.03 10.18 7.61
C LEU A 178 -1.44 9.79 8.98
N PRO A 179 -1.86 8.66 9.58
CA PRO A 179 -1.37 8.20 10.88
C PRO A 179 0.03 7.57 10.74
N THR A 180 1.00 8.39 10.33
CA THR A 180 2.43 8.06 10.22
C THR A 180 3.23 9.19 10.86
N GLU A 181 4.36 8.86 11.50
CA GLU A 181 5.20 9.87 12.17
C GLU A 181 5.88 10.82 11.18
N LYS A 182 6.10 10.35 9.95
CA LYS A 182 6.78 11.06 8.85
C LYS A 182 6.09 10.70 7.54
N PHE A 183 6.27 11.55 6.53
CA PHE A 183 5.58 11.42 5.24
C PHE A 183 6.52 11.19 4.07
N SER A 184 7.77 10.76 4.30
CA SER A 184 8.69 10.48 3.20
C SER A 184 8.18 9.32 2.33
N LEU A 185 8.52 9.33 1.04
CA LEU A 185 8.08 8.30 0.10
C LEU A 185 8.39 6.88 0.57
N PRO A 186 9.58 6.55 1.15
CA PRO A 186 9.83 5.21 1.69
C PRO A 186 8.89 4.81 2.85
N ILE A 187 8.41 5.76 3.64
CA ILE A 187 7.46 5.49 4.73
C ILE A 187 6.06 5.30 4.17
N LEU A 188 5.65 6.15 3.22
CA LEU A 188 4.35 6.01 2.57
C LEU A 188 4.28 4.74 1.72
N LYS A 189 5.37 4.37 1.06
CA LYS A 189 5.53 3.09 0.36
C LYS A 189 5.26 1.89 1.26
N LYS A 190 5.84 1.89 2.47
CA LYS A 190 5.55 0.87 3.49
C LYS A 190 4.11 0.95 3.99
N TYR A 191 3.60 2.16 4.17
CA TYR A 191 2.25 2.39 4.67
C TYR A 191 1.17 1.84 3.71
N PHE A 192 1.35 2.04 2.41
CA PHE A 192 0.47 1.58 1.34
C PHE A 192 0.88 0.22 0.75
N ASP A 193 1.79 -0.50 1.41
CA ASP A 193 2.23 -1.85 1.03
C ASP A 193 2.72 -1.99 -0.43
N VAL A 194 3.50 -1.01 -0.89
CA VAL A 194 4.07 -0.99 -2.24
C VAL A 194 5.47 -1.63 -2.24
N HIS A 195 5.63 -2.72 -2.98
CA HIS A 195 6.90 -3.43 -3.12
C HIS A 195 7.60 -3.13 -4.46
N ASN A 196 8.56 -2.21 -4.44
CA ASN A 196 9.48 -1.96 -5.55
C ASN A 196 10.83 -1.46 -5.00
N ARG A 197 11.80 -1.11 -5.85
CA ARG A 197 13.06 -0.51 -5.42
C ARG A 197 12.89 1.01 -5.26
N SER A 198 13.35 1.59 -4.15
CA SER A 198 13.41 3.05 -3.96
C SER A 198 14.71 3.62 -4.51
N HIS A 199 14.73 4.93 -4.76
CA HIS A 199 15.82 5.63 -5.45
C HIS A 199 15.99 5.05 -6.86
N ASN A 200 14.86 4.93 -7.53
CA ASN A 200 14.79 4.67 -8.95
C ASN A 200 13.56 5.43 -9.42
N SER A 201 13.77 6.49 -10.19
CA SER A 201 12.71 7.47 -10.39
C SER A 201 11.45 6.90 -11.03
N LEU A 202 11.56 5.85 -11.85
CA LEU A 202 10.38 5.18 -12.41
C LEU A 202 9.59 4.42 -11.33
N ASN A 203 10.26 3.71 -10.43
CA ASN A 203 9.60 3.03 -9.32
C ASN A 203 9.01 4.02 -8.31
N ASP A 204 9.69 5.14 -8.10
CA ASP A 204 9.21 6.20 -7.22
C ASP A 204 8.02 6.96 -7.86
N CYS A 205 7.95 7.10 -9.19
CA CYS A 205 6.73 7.50 -9.91
C CYS A 205 5.55 6.54 -9.64
N LYS A 206 5.77 5.22 -9.75
CA LYS A 206 4.72 4.22 -9.47
C LYS A 206 4.22 4.31 -8.03
N THR A 207 5.15 4.43 -7.08
CA THR A 207 4.83 4.58 -5.66
C THR A 207 4.04 5.87 -5.41
N THR A 208 4.47 6.98 -6.00
CA THR A 208 3.81 8.28 -5.88
C THR A 208 2.41 8.27 -6.48
N ALA A 209 2.18 7.58 -7.59
CA ALA A 209 0.85 7.41 -8.16
C ALA A 209 -0.11 6.70 -7.19
N VAL A 210 0.34 5.61 -6.57
CA VAL A 210 -0.43 4.88 -5.56
C VAL A 210 -0.76 5.79 -4.37
N VAL A 211 0.24 6.51 -3.85
CA VAL A 211 0.06 7.47 -2.75
C VAL A 211 -0.98 8.54 -3.13
N TYR A 212 -0.84 9.14 -4.31
CA TYR A 212 -1.77 10.17 -4.79
C TYR A 212 -3.20 9.63 -4.87
N GLN A 213 -3.41 8.49 -5.51
CA GLN A 213 -4.74 7.90 -5.70
C GLN A 213 -5.42 7.55 -4.36
N HIS A 214 -4.67 7.05 -3.38
CA HIS A 214 -5.20 6.83 -2.03
C HIS A 214 -5.56 8.13 -1.32
N LEU A 215 -4.72 9.16 -1.45
CA LEU A 215 -4.97 10.47 -0.85
C LEU A 215 -6.13 11.22 -1.51
N ALA A 216 -6.35 11.01 -2.81
CA ALA A 216 -7.37 11.67 -3.63
C ALA A 216 -8.78 11.09 -3.39
N THR A 217 -8.90 9.80 -3.09
CA THR A 217 -10.20 9.10 -3.01
C THR A 217 -10.93 9.23 -1.68
N ASP A 218 -10.40 9.95 -0.67
CA ASP A 218 -10.94 10.06 0.70
C ASP A 218 -11.22 8.70 1.39
N ASP A 219 -10.71 7.60 0.82
CA ASP A 219 -11.06 6.21 1.15
C ASP A 219 -10.29 5.67 2.38
N LEU A 220 -9.94 6.56 3.31
CA LEU A 220 -9.31 6.16 4.56
C LEU A 220 -10.23 5.30 5.44
N ALA A 221 -11.55 5.30 5.19
CA ALA A 221 -12.48 4.39 5.87
C ALA A 221 -12.20 2.93 5.50
N SER A 222 -11.98 2.63 4.21
CA SER A 222 -11.63 1.30 3.73
C SER A 222 -10.25 0.86 4.22
N GLU A 223 -9.29 1.79 4.31
CA GLU A 223 -7.98 1.49 4.91
C GLU A 223 -8.01 1.27 6.43
N LEU A 224 -8.83 2.02 7.17
CA LEU A 224 -9.01 1.79 8.62
C LEU A 224 -9.64 0.41 8.89
N VAL A 225 -10.57 -0.02 8.04
CA VAL A 225 -11.12 -1.39 8.07
C VAL A 225 -10.02 -2.42 7.82
N LYS A 226 -9.17 -2.23 6.80
CA LYS A 226 -8.03 -3.14 6.52
C LYS A 226 -7.01 -3.17 7.65
N LYS A 227 -6.64 -2.02 8.22
CA LYS A 227 -5.62 -1.90 9.28
C LYS A 227 -6.08 -2.45 10.65
N HIS A 228 -7.39 -2.59 10.88
CA HIS A 228 -7.94 -3.15 12.12
C HIS A 228 -8.06 -4.67 12.13
N HIS A 229 -7.80 -5.35 11.00
CA HIS A 229 -7.58 -6.79 11.01
C HIS A 229 -6.08 -7.08 11.18
N LYS A 230 -5.69 -7.66 12.32
CA LYS A 230 -4.33 -8.17 12.54
C LYS A 230 -4.09 -9.29 11.51
N SER A 231 -3.26 -9.06 10.50
CA SER A 231 -2.94 -10.09 9.48
C SER A 231 -2.28 -11.28 10.17
N ILE A 232 -2.87 -12.47 10.02
CA ILE A 232 -2.36 -13.72 10.63
C ILE A 232 -1.59 -14.54 9.60
N PHE A 233 -1.96 -14.39 8.34
CA PHE A 233 -1.42 -15.17 7.23
C PHE A 233 -0.55 -14.35 6.27
N GLU A 234 -0.40 -13.02 6.40
CA GLU A 234 0.58 -12.17 5.66
C GLU A 234 1.02 -12.71 4.28
N HIS A 235 0.07 -12.81 3.33
CA HIS A 235 0.25 -13.29 1.95
C HIS A 235 0.62 -14.77 1.77
N GLN A 236 0.67 -15.57 2.83
CA GLN A 236 0.94 -17.00 2.80
C GLN A 236 -0.11 -17.74 1.97
N LYS A 237 0.35 -18.72 1.19
CA LYS A 237 -0.48 -19.68 0.46
C LYS A 237 -0.98 -20.74 1.43
N VAL A 238 -2.28 -20.78 1.66
CA VAL A 238 -2.93 -21.63 2.67
C VAL A 238 -3.89 -22.62 2.01
N THR A 239 -3.74 -23.90 2.32
CA THR A 239 -4.76 -24.92 2.00
C THR A 239 -5.54 -25.28 3.26
N VAL A 240 -6.85 -25.38 3.15
CA VAL A 240 -7.75 -25.81 4.23
C VAL A 240 -8.36 -27.15 3.85
N TYR A 241 -8.35 -28.11 4.77
CA TYR A 241 -8.94 -29.43 4.57
C TYR A 241 -9.56 -29.97 5.86
N GLY A 242 -10.57 -30.82 5.75
CA GLY A 242 -11.22 -31.46 6.90
C GLY A 242 -12.54 -30.79 7.32
N THR A 243 -13.03 -31.18 8.50
CA THR A 243 -14.24 -30.63 9.14
C THR A 243 -13.88 -29.74 10.32
N PHE A 244 -14.64 -28.69 10.59
CA PHE A 244 -14.35 -27.74 11.66
C PHE A 244 -15.58 -27.51 12.51
N GLU A 245 -15.41 -27.40 13.83
CA GLU A 245 -16.53 -27.16 14.74
C GLU A 245 -17.26 -25.86 14.38
N GLY A 246 -18.50 -26.01 13.89
CA GLY A 246 -19.37 -24.88 13.53
C GLY A 246 -18.90 -24.04 12.33
N LYS A 247 -17.94 -24.51 11.53
CA LYS A 247 -17.45 -23.81 10.33
C LYS A 247 -17.27 -24.76 9.15
N SER A 248 -17.71 -24.35 7.96
CA SER A 248 -17.42 -25.08 6.73
C SER A 248 -16.00 -24.80 6.22
N ASN A 249 -15.50 -25.63 5.29
CA ASN A 249 -14.27 -25.33 4.55
C ASN A 249 -14.32 -23.96 3.88
N SER A 250 -15.47 -23.57 3.34
CA SER A 250 -15.67 -22.24 2.75
C SER A 250 -15.51 -21.14 3.79
N ASP A 251 -16.06 -21.30 4.99
CA ASP A 251 -15.93 -20.32 6.07
C ASP A 251 -14.47 -20.17 6.51
N MET A 252 -13.74 -21.28 6.60
CA MET A 252 -12.31 -21.28 6.92
C MET A 252 -11.46 -20.62 5.83
N GLN A 253 -11.79 -20.85 4.56
CA GLN A 253 -11.14 -20.16 3.43
C GLN A 253 -11.41 -18.65 3.45
N GLN A 254 -12.63 -18.23 3.78
CA GLN A 254 -12.95 -16.81 3.97
C GLN A 254 -12.17 -16.20 5.13
N LEU A 255 -11.97 -16.93 6.23
CA LEU A 255 -11.11 -16.48 7.33
C LEU A 255 -9.64 -16.34 6.90
N VAL A 256 -9.12 -17.28 6.11
CA VAL A 256 -7.77 -17.16 5.52
C VAL A 256 -7.63 -15.86 4.75
N ILE A 257 -8.56 -15.57 3.84
CA ILE A 257 -8.56 -14.34 3.03
C ILE A 257 -8.70 -13.10 3.93
N LYS A 258 -9.65 -13.11 4.87
CA LYS A 258 -9.90 -12.03 5.83
C LYS A 258 -8.65 -11.66 6.62
N TYR A 259 -7.82 -12.64 6.98
CA TYR A 259 -6.59 -12.45 7.74
C TYR A 259 -5.31 -12.46 6.87
N GLY A 260 -5.46 -12.16 5.57
CA GLY A 260 -4.36 -11.81 4.68
C GLY A 260 -3.71 -12.96 3.91
N GLY A 261 -4.28 -14.17 3.94
CA GLY A 261 -3.76 -15.35 3.25
C GLY A 261 -4.34 -15.56 1.86
N GLN A 262 -3.67 -16.39 1.05
CA GLN A 262 -4.10 -16.80 -0.28
C GLN A 262 -4.59 -18.24 -0.24
N VAL A 263 -5.86 -18.49 -0.58
CA VAL A 263 -6.43 -19.85 -0.54
C VAL A 263 -5.95 -20.67 -1.74
N MET A 264 -5.32 -21.81 -1.47
CA MET A 264 -4.88 -22.78 -2.45
C MET A 264 -5.85 -23.96 -2.50
N CYS A 265 -6.31 -24.30 -3.71
CA CYS A 265 -7.21 -25.43 -3.95
C CYS A 265 -6.51 -26.79 -3.92
N LYS A 266 -5.16 -26.80 -4.01
CA LYS A 266 -4.35 -28.01 -4.03
C LYS A 266 -3.23 -27.87 -3.01
N LEU A 267 -3.04 -28.94 -2.24
CA LEU A 267 -1.87 -29.08 -1.39
C LEU A 267 -0.68 -29.53 -2.25
N ASP A 268 0.26 -28.63 -2.49
CA ASP A 268 1.51 -28.89 -3.21
C ASP A 268 2.70 -28.19 -2.54
N GLN A 269 3.87 -28.22 -3.18
CA GLN A 269 5.10 -27.65 -2.64
C GLN A 269 5.13 -26.12 -2.55
N GLU A 270 4.12 -25.41 -3.06
CA GLU A 270 4.02 -23.95 -2.94
C GLU A 270 3.18 -23.51 -1.74
N VAL A 271 2.57 -24.45 -1.03
CA VAL A 271 1.72 -24.15 0.13
C VAL A 271 2.58 -23.88 1.35
N ASP A 272 2.40 -22.71 1.95
CA ASP A 272 3.10 -22.27 3.17
C ASP A 272 2.42 -22.82 4.43
N VAL A 273 1.09 -22.91 4.42
CA VAL A 273 0.28 -23.33 5.58
C VAL A 273 -0.79 -24.33 5.17
N PHE A 274 -0.86 -25.46 5.87
CA PHE A 274 -1.96 -26.41 5.79
C PHE A 274 -2.77 -26.34 7.08
N ILE A 275 -4.03 -25.93 6.97
CA ILE A 275 -4.99 -25.91 8.08
C ILE A 275 -5.78 -27.21 8.02
N ASP A 276 -5.58 -28.03 9.03
CA ASP A 276 -6.13 -29.37 9.15
C ASP A 276 -7.29 -29.37 10.13
N GLY A 277 -8.51 -29.53 9.63
CA GLY A 277 -9.73 -29.72 10.42
C GLY A 277 -9.73 -31.09 11.11
N GLU A 278 -10.73 -31.36 11.94
CA GLU A 278 -10.86 -32.64 12.63
C GLU A 278 -10.80 -33.84 11.67
N SER A 279 -9.64 -34.48 11.70
CA SER A 279 -9.34 -35.90 11.46
C SER A 279 -8.37 -36.42 12.55
N LEU A 280 -8.11 -35.65 13.62
CA LEU A 280 -7.47 -36.18 14.82
C LEU A 280 -8.50 -36.92 15.67
N ASN A 281 -8.87 -38.12 15.21
CA ASN A 281 -9.31 -39.18 16.11
C ASN A 281 -8.26 -39.28 17.22
N ASN A 282 -8.61 -38.84 18.43
CA ASN A 282 -7.77 -38.93 19.64
C ASN A 282 -7.52 -40.39 20.11
N SER A 283 -7.61 -41.37 19.20
CA SER A 283 -7.23 -42.76 19.42
C SER A 283 -5.92 -43.03 18.68
N ALA A 284 -4.95 -43.63 19.38
CA ALA A 284 -3.61 -43.96 18.86
C ALA A 284 -3.59 -44.87 17.60
N ASP A 285 -4.75 -45.37 17.15
CA ASP A 285 -4.90 -46.35 16.06
C ASP A 285 -5.69 -45.85 14.82
N ALA A 286 -5.94 -44.54 14.67
CA ALA A 286 -6.65 -44.03 13.49
C ALA A 286 -5.71 -43.77 12.30
N GLU A 287 -6.05 -44.30 11.12
CA GLU A 287 -5.29 -44.07 9.89
C GLU A 287 -5.47 -42.63 9.37
N LEU A 288 -4.35 -41.95 9.11
CA LEU A 288 -4.32 -40.64 8.45
C LEU A 288 -4.98 -40.69 7.05
N SER A 289 -5.72 -39.66 6.70
CA SER A 289 -6.25 -39.36 5.37
C SER A 289 -5.14 -39.20 4.31
N ALA A 290 -5.55 -39.24 3.03
CA ALA A 290 -4.63 -39.08 1.92
C ALA A 290 -3.96 -37.69 1.92
N GLU A 291 -4.70 -36.65 2.29
CA GLU A 291 -4.25 -35.26 2.37
C GLU A 291 -3.31 -35.04 3.56
N GLU A 292 -3.57 -35.60 4.73
CA GLU A 292 -2.64 -35.57 5.88
C GLU A 292 -1.33 -36.29 5.53
N LYS A 293 -1.42 -37.50 4.95
CA LYS A 293 -0.25 -38.24 4.46
C LYS A 293 0.55 -37.42 3.44
N LYS A 294 -0.13 -36.64 2.59
CA LYS A 294 0.50 -35.73 1.61
C LYS A 294 1.16 -34.52 2.29
N ALA A 295 0.50 -33.89 3.26
CA ALA A 295 1.03 -32.78 4.04
C ALA A 295 2.32 -33.18 4.78
N TYR A 296 2.31 -34.32 5.47
CA TYR A 296 3.49 -34.83 6.16
C TYR A 296 4.66 -35.12 5.21
N ARG A 297 4.39 -35.66 4.00
CA ARG A 297 5.42 -35.87 2.97
C ARG A 297 6.02 -34.55 2.47
N ILE A 298 5.18 -33.55 2.21
CA ILE A 298 5.62 -32.23 1.75
C ILE A 298 6.42 -31.52 2.86
N SER A 299 5.92 -31.52 4.10
CA SER A 299 6.59 -30.90 5.25
C SER A 299 7.99 -31.50 5.48
N LYS A 300 8.12 -32.84 5.48
CA LYS A 300 9.43 -33.51 5.61
C LYS A 300 10.39 -33.22 4.46
N LYS A 301 9.88 -32.97 3.25
CA LYS A 301 10.71 -32.79 2.04
C LYS A 301 11.12 -31.33 1.81
N TYR A 302 10.24 -30.37 2.11
CA TYR A 302 10.43 -28.96 1.74
C TYR A 302 10.55 -28.00 2.93
N ASN A 303 10.40 -28.48 4.17
CA ASN A 303 10.70 -27.81 5.45
C ASN A 303 10.06 -26.43 5.71
N HIS A 304 9.22 -25.91 4.80
CA HIS A 304 8.55 -24.61 4.93
C HIS A 304 7.05 -24.74 5.20
N LEU A 305 6.44 -25.90 4.92
CA LEU A 305 5.02 -26.15 5.17
C LEU A 305 4.75 -26.24 6.68
N LYS A 306 3.95 -25.30 7.19
CA LYS A 306 3.42 -25.29 8.56
C LYS A 306 2.07 -26.01 8.57
N ILE A 307 1.93 -27.02 9.43
CA ILE A 307 0.65 -27.71 9.66
C ILE A 307 0.03 -27.11 10.92
N ILE A 308 -1.18 -26.57 10.79
CA ILE A 308 -1.92 -25.93 11.89
C ILE A 308 -3.20 -26.72 12.15
N ASN A 309 -3.46 -27.04 13.41
CA ASN A 309 -4.71 -27.63 13.83
C ASN A 309 -5.86 -26.60 13.70
N GLY A 310 -6.92 -27.00 13.00
CA GLY A 310 -8.08 -26.18 12.70
C GLY A 310 -8.81 -25.66 13.92
N GLU A 311 -8.95 -26.50 14.96
CA GLU A 311 -9.61 -26.14 16.21
C GLU A 311 -8.77 -25.14 17.03
N GLU A 312 -7.44 -25.31 17.04
CA GLU A 312 -6.54 -24.33 17.63
C GLU A 312 -6.61 -22.99 16.90
N MET A 313 -6.69 -23.03 15.56
CA MET A 313 -6.85 -21.83 14.73
C MET A 313 -8.16 -21.11 15.04
N ILE A 314 -9.28 -21.83 15.12
CA ILE A 314 -10.59 -21.26 15.43
C ILE A 314 -10.58 -20.64 16.82
N LYS A 315 -9.98 -21.29 17.83
CA LYS A 315 -9.83 -20.72 19.19
C LYS A 315 -8.95 -19.48 19.20
N LYS A 316 -7.85 -19.46 18.44
CA LYS A 316 -6.97 -18.30 18.32
C LYS A 316 -7.65 -17.11 17.64
N LEU A 317 -8.43 -17.38 16.59
CA LEU A 317 -9.26 -16.39 15.92
C LEU A 317 -10.38 -15.85 16.82
N GLY A 318 -11.07 -16.73 17.55
CA GLY A 318 -12.12 -16.34 18.50
C GLY A 318 -11.59 -15.47 19.64
N LYS A 319 -10.38 -15.73 20.15
CA LYS A 319 -9.72 -14.86 21.14
C LYS A 319 -9.46 -13.46 20.58
N LEU A 320 -8.91 -13.37 19.37
CA LEU A 320 -8.65 -12.10 18.68
C LEU A 320 -9.94 -11.30 18.39
N GLU A 321 -11.05 -11.97 18.15
CA GLU A 321 -12.35 -11.33 17.95
C GLU A 321 -13.05 -10.94 19.28
N SER A 322 -12.61 -11.51 20.42
CA SER A 322 -13.21 -11.30 21.75
C SER A 322 -12.46 -10.33 22.66
N GLU A 323 -11.21 -9.97 22.35
CA GLU A 323 -10.42 -9.03 23.17
C GLU A 323 -11.01 -7.61 23.11
N PRO A 324 -11.48 -7.04 24.23
CA PRO A 324 -11.85 -5.64 24.29
C PRO A 324 -10.59 -4.78 24.15
N TRP A 325 -10.66 -3.76 23.30
CA TRP A 325 -9.64 -2.71 23.12
C TRP A 325 -8.89 -2.36 24.42
N GLN A 326 -7.73 -2.98 24.66
CA GLN A 326 -6.80 -2.45 25.65
C GLN A 326 -6.04 -1.29 25.03
N GLN A 327 -6.11 -0.15 25.73
CA GLN A 327 -5.47 1.11 25.40
C GLN A 327 -3.98 0.89 25.16
N VAL A 328 -3.54 0.88 23.90
CA VAL A 328 -2.13 1.16 23.57
C VAL A 328 -2.00 2.67 23.55
N GLY A 329 -1.87 3.23 24.74
CA GLY A 329 -1.82 4.67 24.97
C GLY A 329 -1.71 4.98 26.46
N ASN A 330 -0.58 4.59 27.07
CA ASN A 330 0.12 5.32 28.14
C ASN A 330 1.16 4.39 28.79
N GLU A 331 2.40 4.46 28.33
CA GLU A 331 3.55 4.50 29.24
C GLU A 331 4.51 5.57 28.70
N ALA A 332 4.23 6.82 29.11
CA ALA A 332 5.29 7.79 29.31
C ALA A 332 5.84 7.57 30.73
N THR A 333 7.13 7.88 30.89
CA THR A 333 7.91 8.06 32.13
C THR A 333 8.60 6.82 32.71
N GLY A 334 9.93 6.85 32.60
CA GLY A 334 10.94 6.00 33.20
C GLY A 334 12.30 6.45 32.72
#